data_AF-A0A6J3E902-F1
#
_entry.id   AF-A0A6J3E902-F1
#
_cell.length_a   1.000
_cell.length_b   1.000
_cell.length_c   1.000
_cell.angle_alpha   90.00
_cell.angle_beta   90.00
_cell.angle_gamma   90.00
#
_symmetry.space_group_name_H-M   'P 1'
#
loop_
_entity.id
_entity.type
_entity.pdbx_description
1 polymer ?
#
loop_
_entity_poly.entity_id
_entity_poly.type
_entity_poly.pdbx_seq_one_letter_code
_entity_poly.pdbx_strand_id
1 'polypeptide(L)'
;MPSSEAVPLGLGACRRSGALAGMLALVARLLEWLRSLFWKEEMELTLVGLQYSGKTTLLTVLASGQFTEDMIPTVGFNMRKITKGNVTIKVWDIGGQPRFRSMWERYCRGVNAVVYMVDAADLEKVEASKNELHSLIDKPQLHGIPVLVLGNKRDLPGALDEKQLIEKLNLSAIQDREICCYSISCKEKDNIDITLQWLIQHSKSRHC
;
A
#
# COMPACT_ATOMS: atom_id res chain seq x y z
N MET A 1 36.89 43.48 35.08
CA MET A 1 37.49 43.50 33.73
C MET A 1 38.49 42.35 33.66
N PRO A 2 38.25 41.31 32.85
CA PRO A 2 39.19 40.24 32.62
C PRO A 2 40.02 40.54 31.35
N SER A 3 41.29 40.17 31.36
CA SER A 3 42.09 39.95 30.15
C SER A 3 42.99 38.76 30.44
N SER A 4 42.51 37.59 30.04
CA SER A 4 43.19 36.30 30.14
C SER A 4 43.48 35.84 28.72
N GLU A 5 44.72 36.04 28.27
CA GLU A 5 45.31 35.20 27.23
C GLU A 5 46.22 34.19 27.92
N ALA A 6 45.86 32.92 27.83
CA ALA A 6 46.73 31.79 28.11
C ALA A 6 46.55 30.74 27.00
N VAL A 7 47.66 30.45 26.35
CA VAL A 7 47.89 29.44 25.32
C VAL A 7 47.63 28.03 25.88
N PRO A 8 47.05 27.09 25.11
CA PRO A 8 47.20 25.67 25.42
C PRO A 8 48.32 25.04 24.58
N LEU A 9 49.37 24.59 25.27
CA LEU A 9 50.27 23.54 24.81
C LEU A 9 49.52 22.20 24.79
N GLY A 10 49.76 21.42 23.74
CA GLY A 10 48.97 20.25 23.37
C GLY A 10 49.07 19.04 24.30
N LEU A 11 48.16 18.11 24.08
CA LEU A 11 48.28 16.69 24.41
C LEU A 11 47.34 15.93 23.46
N GLY A 12 47.92 15.03 22.67
CA GLY A 12 47.19 14.17 21.75
C GLY A 12 46.14 13.33 22.48
N ALA A 13 44.92 13.35 21.98
CA ALA A 13 43.89 12.40 22.37
C ALA A 13 43.37 11.70 21.11
N CYS A 14 44.08 10.61 20.80
CA CYS A 14 43.53 9.33 20.40
C CYS A 14 42.50 9.34 19.25
N ARG A 15 42.92 8.81 18.09
CA ARG A 15 42.05 8.12 17.12
C ARG A 15 41.15 7.13 17.88
N ARG A 16 39.98 7.58 18.34
CA ARG A 16 38.96 6.70 18.94
C ARG A 16 38.26 5.95 17.82
N SER A 17 38.81 4.77 17.54
CA SER A 17 38.16 3.54 17.07
C SER A 17 36.93 3.69 16.17
N GLY A 18 37.15 3.88 14.87
CA GLY A 18 36.16 3.55 13.84
C GLY A 18 35.72 2.07 13.88
N ALA A 19 36.52 1.19 14.50
CA ALA A 19 36.20 -0.23 14.65
C ALA A 19 35.05 -0.51 15.63
N LEU A 20 34.95 0.22 16.76
CA LEU A 20 33.85 0.02 17.73
C LEU A 20 32.52 0.54 17.16
N ALA A 21 32.55 1.70 16.49
CA ALA A 21 31.39 2.25 15.79
C ALA A 21 30.94 1.36 14.63
N GLY A 22 31.89 0.82 13.85
CA GLY A 22 31.60 -0.14 12.78
C GLY A 22 31.05 -1.48 13.29
N MET A 23 31.55 -1.97 14.42
CA MET A 23 31.09 -3.21 15.05
C MET A 23 29.70 -3.04 15.69
N LEU A 24 29.42 -1.89 16.31
CA LEU A 24 28.08 -1.54 16.79
C LEU A 24 27.08 -1.40 15.62
N ALA A 25 27.48 -0.82 14.49
CA ALA A 25 26.66 -0.75 13.30
C ALA A 25 26.40 -2.13 12.67
N LEU A 26 27.40 -3.02 12.68
CA LEU A 26 27.27 -4.40 12.20
C LEU A 26 26.34 -5.22 13.09
N VAL A 27 26.48 -5.08 14.41
CA VAL A 27 25.59 -5.71 15.39
C VAL A 27 24.17 -5.15 15.29
N ALA A 28 24.00 -3.84 15.12
CA ALA A 28 22.70 -3.22 14.89
C ALA A 28 22.03 -3.76 13.61
N ARG A 29 22.77 -3.83 12.49
CA ARG A 29 22.26 -4.39 11.22
C ARG A 29 21.93 -5.88 11.33
N LEU A 30 22.71 -6.64 12.08
CA LEU A 30 22.45 -8.05 12.35
C LEU A 30 21.22 -8.23 13.26
N LEU A 31 21.05 -7.37 14.26
CA LEU A 31 19.88 -7.36 15.13
C LEU A 31 18.63 -6.89 14.39
N GLU A 32 18.71 -5.91 13.48
CA GLU A 32 17.62 -5.51 12.59
C GLU A 32 17.23 -6.64 11.64
N TRP A 33 18.22 -7.36 11.11
CA TRP A 33 18.00 -8.53 10.27
C TRP A 33 17.35 -9.68 11.05
N LEU A 34 17.85 -9.99 12.25
CA LEU A 34 17.23 -10.96 13.17
C LEU A 34 15.81 -10.53 13.55
N ARG A 35 15.60 -9.23 13.85
CA ARG A 35 14.27 -8.66 14.08
C ARG A 35 13.36 -8.84 12.88
N SER A 36 13.86 -8.58 11.68
CA SER A 36 13.07 -8.79 10.47
C SER A 36 12.67 -10.26 10.31
N LEU A 37 13.50 -11.22 10.73
CA LEU A 37 13.20 -12.65 10.67
C LEU A 37 12.18 -13.13 11.72
N PHE A 38 12.15 -12.49 12.91
CA PHE A 38 11.26 -12.88 13.99
C PHE A 38 9.92 -12.11 14.00
N TRP A 39 9.85 -10.91 13.42
CA TRP A 39 8.63 -10.11 13.38
C TRP A 39 7.96 -10.18 12.01
N LYS A 40 6.80 -10.85 11.96
CA LYS A 40 5.89 -10.77 10.82
C LYS A 40 5.10 -9.47 10.92
N GLU A 41 5.22 -8.62 9.90
CA GLU A 41 4.37 -7.45 9.73
C GLU A 41 3.03 -7.90 9.11
N GLU A 42 1.97 -7.86 9.90
CA GLU A 42 0.62 -8.03 9.36
C GLU A 42 0.08 -6.68 8.88
N MET A 43 -0.32 -6.63 7.62
CA MET A 43 -1.00 -5.50 6.99
C MET A 43 -2.41 -5.94 6.60
N GLU A 44 -3.39 -5.14 6.99
CA GLU A 44 -4.77 -5.32 6.54
C GLU A 44 -5.07 -4.30 5.46
N LEU A 45 -5.60 -4.76 4.33
CA LEU A 45 -5.98 -3.91 3.23
C LEU A 45 -7.31 -4.37 2.63
N THR A 46 -8.00 -3.45 1.98
CA THR A 46 -9.29 -3.77 1.38
C THR A 46 -9.25 -3.47 -0.10
N LEU A 47 -9.68 -4.45 -0.91
CA LEU A 47 -9.72 -4.32 -2.36
C LEU A 47 -11.17 -4.11 -2.80
N VAL A 48 -11.45 -2.89 -3.23
CA VAL A 48 -12.79 -2.45 -3.65
C VAL A 48 -12.76 -1.88 -5.05
N GLY A 49 -13.94 -1.71 -5.65
CA GLY A 49 -14.10 -1.25 -7.02
C GLY A 49 -15.27 -1.92 -7.70
N LEU A 50 -15.65 -1.41 -8.88
CA LEU A 50 -16.80 -1.90 -9.62
C LEU A 50 -16.67 -3.38 -10.01
N GLN A 51 -17.79 -4.03 -10.32
CA GLN A 51 -17.76 -5.41 -10.82
C GLN A 51 -16.97 -5.47 -12.15
N TYR A 52 -16.24 -6.57 -12.36
CA TYR A 52 -15.42 -6.80 -13.56
C TYR A 52 -14.17 -5.90 -13.72
N SER A 53 -13.81 -5.09 -12.72
CA SER A 53 -12.55 -4.32 -12.72
C SER A 53 -11.28 -5.17 -12.58
N GLY A 54 -11.41 -6.45 -12.24
CA GLY A 54 -10.28 -7.40 -12.14
C GLY A 54 -9.73 -7.61 -10.72
N LYS A 55 -10.51 -7.30 -9.67
CA LYS A 55 -10.15 -7.56 -8.27
C LYS A 55 -9.69 -8.99 -7.99
N THR A 56 -10.53 -9.96 -8.31
CA THR A 56 -10.20 -11.39 -8.13
C THR A 56 -8.98 -11.79 -8.95
N THR A 57 -8.82 -11.26 -10.18
CA THR A 57 -7.64 -11.50 -11.02
C THR A 57 -6.36 -10.96 -10.37
N LEU A 58 -6.37 -9.74 -9.83
CA LEU A 58 -5.23 -9.22 -9.08
C LEU A 58 -4.87 -10.15 -7.92
N LEU A 59 -5.87 -10.58 -7.13
CA LEU A 59 -5.63 -11.50 -6.01
C LEU A 59 -5.03 -12.83 -6.47
N THR A 60 -5.49 -13.38 -7.59
CA THR A 60 -4.91 -14.61 -8.17
C THR A 60 -3.48 -14.39 -8.63
N VAL A 61 -3.17 -13.27 -9.29
CA VAL A 61 -1.81 -12.95 -9.75
C VAL A 61 -0.87 -12.79 -8.57
N LEU A 62 -1.32 -12.11 -7.52
CA LEU A 62 -0.58 -12.00 -6.27
C LEU A 62 -0.38 -13.39 -5.66
N ALA A 63 -1.43 -14.19 -5.49
CA ALA A 63 -1.35 -15.53 -4.90
C ALA A 63 -0.36 -16.48 -5.62
N SER A 64 -0.43 -16.51 -6.96
CA SER A 64 0.36 -17.40 -7.81
C SER A 64 1.88 -17.18 -7.75
N GLY A 65 2.32 -16.04 -7.20
CA GLY A 65 3.73 -15.66 -7.20
C GLY A 65 4.58 -16.27 -6.10
N GLN A 66 4.00 -16.70 -4.96
CA GLN A 66 4.64 -17.35 -3.79
C GLN A 66 3.78 -17.32 -2.51
N PHE A 67 2.49 -16.97 -2.60
CA PHE A 67 1.70 -16.65 -1.42
C PHE A 67 0.72 -17.79 -1.11
N THR A 68 0.60 -18.14 0.17
CA THR A 68 -0.40 -19.11 0.63
C THR A 68 -1.77 -18.45 0.68
N GLU A 69 -2.71 -18.94 -0.13
CA GLU A 69 -4.09 -18.47 -0.12
C GLU A 69 -4.89 -19.21 0.96
N ASP A 70 -5.18 -18.53 2.07
CA ASP A 70 -6.19 -18.98 3.03
C ASP A 70 -7.50 -18.23 2.72
N MET A 71 -8.53 -18.96 2.31
CA MET A 71 -9.90 -18.44 2.25
C MET A 71 -10.52 -18.53 3.64
N ILE A 72 -10.83 -17.39 4.24
CA ILE A 72 -11.57 -17.35 5.50
C ILE A 72 -13.03 -17.04 5.16
N PRO A 73 -13.94 -18.04 5.20
CA PRO A 73 -15.35 -17.80 4.93
C PRO A 73 -15.92 -16.93 6.05
N THR A 74 -16.24 -15.69 5.71
CA THR A 74 -17.04 -14.81 6.57
C THR A 74 -18.38 -14.58 5.91
N VAL A 75 -19.43 -14.42 6.71
CA VAL A 75 -20.79 -14.25 6.20
C VAL A 75 -20.83 -13.05 5.24
N GLY A 76 -20.99 -13.33 3.94
CA GLY A 76 -21.23 -12.34 2.89
C GLY A 76 -20.06 -12.01 1.95
N PHE A 77 -18.78 -12.24 2.32
CA PHE A 77 -17.63 -11.86 1.50
C PHE A 77 -16.42 -12.81 1.63
N ASN A 78 -15.55 -12.81 0.62
CA ASN A 78 -14.34 -13.61 0.61
C ASN A 78 -13.16 -12.78 1.10
N MET A 79 -12.61 -13.12 2.27
CA MET A 79 -11.29 -12.62 2.67
C MET A 79 -10.22 -13.58 2.16
N ARG A 80 -9.21 -13.04 1.47
CA ARG A 80 -8.01 -13.79 1.06
C ARG A 80 -6.82 -13.29 1.86
N LYS A 81 -6.12 -14.21 2.50
CA LYS A 81 -4.81 -13.93 3.11
C LYS A 81 -3.72 -14.20 2.08
N ILE A 82 -2.78 -13.27 1.93
CA ILE A 82 -1.70 -13.29 0.95
C ILE A 82 -0.41 -13.02 1.73
N THR A 83 0.43 -14.05 1.95
CA THR A 83 1.69 -13.91 2.72
C THR A 83 2.93 -13.95 1.81
N LYS A 84 3.79 -12.92 1.82
CA LYS A 84 5.11 -12.94 1.16
C LYS A 84 6.20 -12.46 2.11
N GLY A 85 7.16 -13.35 2.37
CA GLY A 85 8.18 -13.13 3.39
C GLY A 85 7.53 -12.92 4.75
N ASN A 86 7.83 -11.77 5.36
CA ASN A 86 7.31 -11.40 6.68
C ASN A 86 6.06 -10.52 6.60
N VAL A 87 5.59 -10.17 5.40
CA VAL A 87 4.39 -9.35 5.21
C VAL A 87 3.20 -10.24 4.92
N THR A 88 2.18 -10.13 5.76
CA THR A 88 0.88 -10.77 5.55
C THR A 88 -0.12 -9.72 5.14
N ILE A 89 -0.68 -9.86 3.95
CA ILE A 89 -1.70 -9.00 3.37
C ILE A 89 -3.05 -9.70 3.52
N LYS A 90 -3.96 -9.15 4.34
CA LYS A 90 -5.36 -9.60 4.34
C LYS A 90 -6.12 -8.73 3.34
N VAL A 91 -6.80 -9.35 2.37
CA VAL A 91 -7.60 -8.64 1.37
C VAL A 91 -9.05 -9.05 1.43
N TRP A 92 -9.94 -8.08 1.60
CA TRP A 92 -11.37 -8.28 1.47
C TRP A 92 -11.78 -8.13 0.01
N ASP A 93 -12.21 -9.21 -0.65
CA ASP A 93 -12.84 -9.15 -1.99
C ASP A 93 -14.33 -8.88 -1.82
N ILE A 94 -14.68 -7.60 -1.95
CA ILE A 94 -16.07 -7.15 -1.81
C ILE A 94 -16.71 -7.10 -3.19
N GLY A 95 -17.86 -7.75 -3.32
CA GLY A 95 -18.62 -7.76 -4.57
C GLY A 95 -18.88 -6.33 -5.06
N GLY A 96 -18.54 -6.07 -6.33
CA GLY A 96 -18.69 -4.73 -6.94
C GLY A 96 -20.11 -4.36 -7.37
N GLN A 97 -21.08 -5.24 -7.13
CA GLN A 97 -22.49 -5.02 -7.45
C GLN A 97 -23.07 -3.92 -6.54
N PRO A 98 -23.97 -3.07 -7.04
CA PRO A 98 -24.55 -1.96 -6.26
C PRO A 98 -25.07 -2.37 -4.89
N ARG A 99 -25.74 -3.53 -4.78
CA ARG A 99 -26.30 -4.05 -3.52
C ARG A 99 -25.28 -4.31 -2.41
N PHE A 100 -23.99 -4.44 -2.74
CA PHE A 100 -22.94 -4.74 -1.78
C PHE A 100 -22.07 -3.52 -1.43
N ARG A 101 -22.23 -2.38 -2.14
CA ARG A 101 -21.39 -1.19 -1.96
C ARG A 101 -21.57 -0.52 -0.60
N SER A 102 -22.77 -0.61 -0.03
CA SER A 102 -23.05 -0.13 1.34
C SER A 102 -22.21 -0.83 2.42
N MET A 103 -21.64 -2.00 2.12
CA MET A 103 -20.78 -2.72 3.05
C MET A 103 -19.31 -2.30 2.95
N TRP A 104 -18.89 -1.63 1.87
CA TRP A 104 -17.48 -1.23 1.65
C TRP A 104 -16.93 -0.44 2.84
N GLU A 105 -17.71 0.50 3.34
CA GLU A 105 -17.38 1.30 4.53
C GLU A 105 -17.00 0.43 5.72
N ARG A 106 -17.76 -0.64 6.00
CA ARG A 106 -17.53 -1.50 7.17
C ARG A 106 -16.21 -2.25 7.11
N TYR A 107 -15.81 -2.68 5.91
CA TYR A 107 -14.59 -3.47 5.67
C TYR A 107 -13.36 -2.61 5.37
N CYS A 108 -13.54 -1.32 5.04
CA CYS A 108 -12.41 -0.39 4.89
C CYS A 108 -12.00 0.24 6.23
N ARG A 109 -12.79 0.10 7.31
CA ARG A 109 -12.44 0.64 8.63
C ARG A 109 -11.21 -0.06 9.20
N GLY A 110 -10.29 0.73 9.74
CA GLY A 110 -9.14 0.21 10.48
C GLY A 110 -8.05 -0.43 9.62
N VAL A 111 -8.19 -0.48 8.29
CA VAL A 111 -7.16 -1.02 7.39
C VAL A 111 -5.96 -0.08 7.24
N ASN A 112 -4.81 -0.63 6.86
CA ASN A 112 -3.59 0.14 6.59
C ASN A 112 -3.70 0.96 5.29
N ALA A 113 -4.36 0.41 4.27
CA ALA A 113 -4.60 1.09 3.00
C ALA A 113 -5.84 0.50 2.29
N VAL A 114 -6.48 1.33 1.47
CA VAL A 114 -7.55 0.90 0.55
C VAL A 114 -6.97 0.80 -0.85
N VAL A 115 -7.15 -0.34 -1.50
CA VAL A 115 -6.85 -0.52 -2.92
C VAL A 115 -8.14 -0.40 -3.71
N TYR A 116 -8.24 0.63 -4.56
CA TYR A 116 -9.41 0.90 -5.37
C TYR A 116 -9.15 0.55 -6.84
N MET A 117 -9.81 -0.49 -7.33
CA MET A 117 -9.60 -1.02 -8.68
C MET A 117 -10.61 -0.47 -9.68
N VAL A 118 -10.09 0.15 -10.74
CA VAL A 118 -10.84 0.68 -11.88
C VAL A 118 -10.53 -0.14 -13.13
N ASP A 119 -11.55 -0.38 -13.96
CA ASP A 119 -11.33 -0.87 -15.32
C ASP A 119 -10.94 0.32 -16.21
N ALA A 120 -9.66 0.43 -16.59
CA ALA A 120 -9.19 1.56 -17.37
C ALA A 120 -9.67 1.53 -18.83
N ALA A 121 -10.14 0.37 -19.32
CA ALA A 121 -10.63 0.21 -20.69
C ALA A 121 -12.14 0.44 -20.82
N ASP A 122 -12.88 0.44 -19.70
CA ASP A 122 -14.34 0.64 -19.68
C ASP A 122 -14.69 2.10 -19.39
N LEU A 123 -14.59 2.95 -20.41
CA LEU A 123 -14.78 4.40 -20.30
C LEU A 123 -16.18 4.81 -19.82
N GLU A 124 -17.20 4.00 -20.10
CA GLU A 124 -18.60 4.27 -19.70
C GLU A 124 -18.77 4.17 -18.19
N LYS A 125 -17.99 3.29 -17.53
CA LYS A 125 -18.09 3.06 -16.08
C LYS A 125 -17.16 3.95 -15.25
N VAL A 126 -16.27 4.73 -15.87
CA VAL A 126 -15.29 5.57 -15.14
C VAL A 126 -15.99 6.59 -14.25
N GLU A 127 -17.03 7.28 -14.74
CA GLU A 127 -17.76 8.27 -13.93
C GLU A 127 -18.51 7.61 -12.77
N ALA A 128 -19.13 6.44 -13.00
CA ALA A 128 -19.75 5.67 -11.93
C ALA A 128 -18.71 5.23 -10.89
N SER A 129 -17.51 4.84 -11.32
CA SER A 129 -16.41 4.44 -10.43
C SER A 129 -15.92 5.62 -9.59
N LYS A 130 -15.74 6.79 -10.21
CA LYS A 130 -15.41 8.02 -9.50
C LYS A 130 -16.42 8.32 -8.40
N ASN A 131 -17.72 8.32 -8.71
CA ASN A 131 -18.75 8.62 -7.72
C ASN A 131 -18.71 7.66 -6.52
N GLU A 132 -18.47 6.38 -6.76
CA GLU A 132 -18.32 5.38 -5.70
C GLU A 132 -17.03 5.54 -4.90
N LEU A 133 -15.92 5.92 -5.55
CA LEU A 133 -14.65 6.23 -4.86
C LEU A 133 -14.85 7.42 -3.91
N HIS A 134 -15.36 8.54 -4.43
CA HIS A 134 -15.60 9.76 -3.65
C HIS A 134 -16.60 9.51 -2.51
N SER A 135 -17.71 8.81 -2.79
CA SER A 135 -18.68 8.44 -1.76
C SER A 135 -18.10 7.53 -0.67
N LEU A 136 -17.09 6.70 -0.98
CA LEU A 136 -16.42 5.84 -0.02
C LEU A 136 -15.45 6.65 0.85
N ILE A 137 -14.59 7.46 0.27
CA ILE A 137 -13.57 8.22 1.01
C ILE A 137 -14.16 9.35 1.86
N ASP A 138 -15.32 9.89 1.46
CA ASP A 138 -16.08 10.89 2.23
C ASP A 138 -16.61 10.34 3.56
N LYS A 139 -16.56 9.01 3.78
CA LYS A 139 -16.98 8.40 5.04
C LYS A 139 -16.04 8.82 6.17
N PRO A 140 -16.54 9.44 7.26
CA PRO A 140 -15.68 9.93 8.34
C PRO A 140 -14.80 8.86 8.99
N GLN A 141 -15.24 7.59 9.02
CA GLN A 141 -14.44 6.52 9.65
C GLN A 141 -13.28 6.03 8.76
N LEU A 142 -13.19 6.50 7.51
CA LEU A 142 -12.09 6.22 6.59
C LEU A 142 -11.13 7.43 6.45
N HIS A 143 -11.32 8.48 7.24
CA HIS A 143 -10.50 9.67 7.20
C HIS A 143 -9.01 9.33 7.41
N GLY A 144 -8.14 9.90 6.56
CA GLY A 144 -6.69 9.71 6.63
C GLY A 144 -6.18 8.33 6.19
N ILE A 145 -7.04 7.36 5.86
CA ILE A 145 -6.60 6.05 5.36
C ILE A 145 -6.05 6.24 3.92
N PRO A 146 -4.78 5.87 3.66
CA PRO A 146 -4.18 5.94 2.33
C PRO A 146 -4.96 5.15 1.27
N VAL A 147 -5.00 5.68 0.05
CA VAL A 147 -5.72 5.06 -1.08
C VAL A 147 -4.76 4.83 -2.26
N LEU A 148 -4.69 3.58 -2.73
CA LEU A 148 -4.02 3.22 -3.98
C LEU A 148 -5.06 2.92 -5.06
N VAL A 149 -5.13 3.76 -6.08
CA VAL A 149 -5.99 3.57 -7.25
C VAL A 149 -5.24 2.77 -8.31
N LEU A 150 -5.81 1.64 -8.73
CA LEU A 150 -5.24 0.79 -9.79
C LEU A 150 -6.15 0.84 -11.02
N GLY A 151 -5.67 1.47 -12.09
CA GLY A 151 -6.29 1.39 -13.40
C GLY A 151 -5.86 0.10 -14.10
N ASN A 152 -6.68 -0.93 -14.02
CA ASN A 152 -6.37 -2.24 -14.58
C ASN A 152 -6.78 -2.36 -16.05
N LYS A 153 -6.27 -3.39 -16.72
CA LYS A 153 -6.48 -3.70 -18.15
C LYS A 153 -5.80 -2.71 -19.10
N ARG A 154 -4.64 -2.18 -18.70
CA ARG A 154 -3.79 -1.34 -19.56
C ARG A 154 -3.39 -2.02 -20.87
N ASP A 155 -3.41 -3.34 -20.92
CA ASP A 155 -3.14 -4.14 -22.12
C ASP A 155 -4.19 -3.97 -23.23
N LEU A 156 -5.38 -3.43 -22.91
CA LEU A 156 -6.45 -3.25 -23.88
C LEU A 156 -6.32 -1.91 -24.64
N PRO A 157 -6.68 -1.89 -25.94
CA PRO A 157 -6.65 -0.66 -26.72
C PRO A 157 -7.64 0.36 -26.16
N GLY A 158 -7.19 1.61 -26.05
CA GLY A 158 -8.01 2.70 -25.50
C GLY A 158 -8.10 2.74 -23.98
N ALA A 159 -7.36 1.87 -23.26
CA ALA A 159 -7.26 1.96 -21.81
C ALA A 159 -6.64 3.28 -21.37
N LEU A 160 -7.21 3.87 -20.32
CA LEU A 160 -6.72 5.12 -19.73
C LEU A 160 -5.33 4.93 -19.10
N ASP A 161 -4.45 5.89 -19.37
CA ASP A 161 -3.19 5.99 -18.66
C ASP A 161 -3.37 6.65 -17.26
N GLU A 162 -2.29 6.73 -16.50
CA GLU A 162 -2.30 7.28 -15.14
C GLU A 162 -2.77 8.73 -15.09
N LYS A 163 -2.36 9.56 -16.05
CA LYS A 163 -2.73 10.99 -16.08
C LYS A 163 -4.22 11.14 -16.35
N GLN A 164 -4.74 10.39 -17.30
CA GLN A 164 -6.16 10.39 -17.63
C GLN A 164 -7.02 9.83 -16.50
N LEU A 165 -6.55 8.83 -15.76
CA LEU A 165 -7.23 8.32 -14.57
C LEU A 165 -7.27 9.37 -13.47
N ILE A 166 -6.15 10.04 -13.18
CA ILE A 166 -6.08 11.12 -12.18
C ILE A 166 -7.09 12.22 -12.51
N GLU A 167 -7.16 12.64 -13.77
CA GLU A 167 -8.09 13.67 -14.24
C GLU A 167 -9.55 13.19 -14.15
N LYS A 168 -9.88 12.06 -14.78
CA LYS A 168 -11.27 11.58 -14.87
C LYS A 168 -11.85 11.16 -13.52
N LEU A 169 -11.04 10.60 -12.63
CA LEU A 169 -11.47 10.26 -11.27
C LEU A 169 -11.37 11.45 -10.31
N ASN A 170 -10.90 12.60 -10.77
CA ASN A 170 -10.71 13.82 -9.98
C ASN A 170 -9.89 13.55 -8.70
N LEU A 171 -8.79 12.81 -8.82
CA LEU A 171 -7.98 12.40 -7.66
C LEU A 171 -7.27 13.60 -7.01
N SER A 172 -6.98 14.64 -7.78
CA SER A 172 -6.36 15.87 -7.27
C SER A 172 -7.25 16.65 -6.30
N ALA A 173 -8.56 16.41 -6.28
CA ALA A 173 -9.46 17.04 -5.30
C ALA A 173 -9.35 16.40 -3.89
N ILE A 174 -8.73 15.22 -3.79
CA ILE A 174 -8.58 14.48 -2.54
C ILE A 174 -7.30 14.96 -1.86
N GLN A 175 -7.43 15.67 -0.74
CA GLN A 175 -6.32 16.31 -0.02
C GLN A 175 -6.23 15.89 1.46
N ASP A 176 -7.18 15.09 1.94
CA ASP A 176 -7.30 14.66 3.35
C ASP A 176 -6.54 13.37 3.67
N ARG A 177 -5.86 12.78 2.67
CA ARG A 177 -5.15 11.50 2.76
C ARG A 177 -4.07 11.39 1.68
N GLU A 178 -3.14 10.45 1.87
CA GLU A 178 -2.27 10.02 0.77
C GLU A 178 -3.09 9.29 -0.30
N ILE A 179 -2.89 9.67 -1.55
CA ILE A 179 -3.47 9.00 -2.70
C ILE A 179 -2.42 8.79 -3.80
N CYS A 180 -2.37 7.56 -4.32
CA CYS A 180 -1.49 7.19 -5.42
C CYS A 180 -2.29 6.51 -6.53
N CYS A 181 -1.84 6.61 -7.78
CA CYS A 181 -2.51 5.99 -8.93
C CYS A 181 -1.48 5.32 -9.86
N TYR A 182 -1.71 4.05 -10.17
CA TYR A 182 -0.92 3.31 -11.17
C TYR A 182 -1.81 2.70 -12.25
N SER A 183 -1.27 2.61 -13.46
CA SER A 183 -1.90 1.88 -14.58
C SER A 183 -1.23 0.53 -14.74
N ILE A 184 -2.00 -0.55 -14.58
CA ILE A 184 -1.51 -1.94 -14.47
C ILE A 184 -2.19 -2.87 -15.48
N SER A 185 -1.57 -4.02 -15.73
CA SER A 185 -2.25 -5.16 -16.34
C SER A 185 -2.08 -6.40 -15.46
N CYS A 186 -3.18 -6.88 -14.86
CA CYS A 186 -3.15 -8.17 -14.18
C CYS A 186 -2.89 -9.33 -15.15
N LYS A 187 -3.36 -9.21 -16.39
CA LYS A 187 -3.25 -10.26 -17.40
C LYS A 187 -1.79 -10.44 -17.85
N GLU A 188 -1.13 -9.34 -18.19
CA GLU A 188 0.27 -9.33 -18.65
C GLU A 188 1.27 -9.19 -17.50
N LYS A 189 0.77 -9.04 -16.26
CA LYS A 189 1.55 -8.80 -15.03
C LYS A 189 2.40 -7.52 -15.07
N ASP A 190 1.94 -6.51 -15.81
CA ASP A 190 2.57 -5.20 -15.91
C ASP A 190 2.29 -4.34 -14.67
N ASN A 191 3.33 -3.68 -14.14
CA ASN A 191 3.31 -2.82 -12.95
C ASN A 191 2.78 -3.45 -11.64
N ILE A 192 2.76 -4.78 -11.55
CA ILE A 192 2.35 -5.50 -10.32
C ILE A 192 3.42 -5.41 -9.22
N ASP A 193 4.68 -5.34 -9.62
CA ASP A 193 5.84 -5.18 -8.74
C ASP A 193 5.85 -3.83 -8.01
N ILE A 194 5.65 -2.72 -8.73
CA ILE A 194 5.57 -1.38 -8.13
C ILE A 194 4.34 -1.23 -7.22
N THR A 195 3.23 -1.91 -7.57
CA THR A 195 2.03 -2.00 -6.74
C THR A 195 2.34 -2.68 -5.41
N LEU A 196 3.03 -3.82 -5.45
CA LEU A 196 3.46 -4.53 -4.25
C LEU A 196 4.45 -3.71 -3.41
N GLN A 197 5.37 -2.99 -4.05
CA GLN A 197 6.33 -2.14 -3.35
C GLN A 197 5.63 -1.03 -2.57
N TRP A 198 4.64 -0.35 -3.18
CA TRP A 198 3.85 0.66 -2.50
C TRP A 198 3.10 0.09 -1.28
N LEU A 199 2.50 -1.11 -1.43
CA LEU A 199 1.80 -1.78 -0.32
C LEU A 199 2.75 -2.13 0.84
N ILE A 200 3.93 -2.69 0.53
CA ILE A 200 4.93 -3.06 1.54
C ILE A 200 5.49 -1.83 2.26
N GLN A 201 5.62 -0.69 1.58
CA GLN A 201 6.05 0.54 2.25
C GLN A 201 5.04 1.00 3.31
N HIS A 202 3.75 0.73 3.10
CA HIS A 202 2.65 1.11 3.99
C HIS A 202 2.32 0.07 5.08
N SER A 203 2.98 -1.11 5.09
CA SER A 203 2.86 -2.07 6.20
C SER A 203 3.54 -1.59 7.48
N LYS A 204 4.59 -0.77 7.34
CA LYS A 204 5.47 -0.35 8.45
C LYS A 204 4.93 0.79 9.31
N SER A 205 3.96 1.55 8.80
CA SER A 205 3.60 2.88 9.31
C SER A 205 2.77 2.89 10.60
N ARG A 206 2.45 1.74 11.21
CA ARG A 206 1.60 1.66 12.42
C ARG A 206 2.34 1.42 13.75
N HIS A 207 3.66 1.37 13.76
CA HIS A 207 4.45 1.26 15.00
C HIS A 207 5.01 2.62 15.46
N CYS A 208 4.14 3.60 15.68
CA CYS A 208 4.45 4.81 16.45
C CYS A 208 3.37 5.03 17.50
#